data_AF-A0A964ACW4-F1
#
_entry.id   AF-A0A964ACW4-F1
#
_cell.length_a   1.000
_cell.length_b   1.000
_cell.length_c   1.000
_cell.angle_alpha   90.00
_cell.angle_beta   90.00
_cell.angle_gamma   90.00
#
_symmetry.space_group_name_H-M   'P 1'
#
loop_
_entity.id
_entity.type
_entity.pdbx_description
1 polymer ?
#
loop_
_entity_poly.entity_id
_entity_poly.type
_entity_poly.pdbx_seq_one_letter_code
_entity_poly.pdbx_strand_id
1 'polypeptide(L)'
;MSDDAEGPRDVLLVQGPAPDGQGTRVLRQREGRLEIGCIRPVVSGQALTGELVRLSPRPELPALFDVKVEVAAPGARPPDAGEATAPPSEARTAQRTHAGPARVSTPHFREGWDAIWGKKTVADRRMLN
;
A
#
# COMPACT_ATOMS: atom_id res chain seq x y z
N MET A 1 0.17 -21.02 33.46
CA MET A 1 0.35 -19.72 32.77
C MET A 1 1.39 -19.97 31.71
N SER A 2 0.97 -20.53 30.57
CA SER A 2 1.90 -20.95 29.52
C SER A 2 2.24 -19.75 28.65
N ASP A 3 3.48 -19.31 28.75
CA ASP A 3 4.20 -18.64 27.67
C ASP A 3 4.29 -19.64 26.51
N ASP A 4 3.26 -19.66 25.66
CA ASP A 4 3.34 -20.35 24.36
C ASP A 4 4.05 -19.41 23.39
N ALA A 5 5.23 -19.84 22.97
CA ALA A 5 6.07 -19.19 21.98
C ALA A 5 5.28 -18.94 20.70
N GLU A 6 4.98 -17.67 20.39
CA GLU A 6 4.21 -17.32 19.22
C GLU A 6 4.78 -16.03 18.65
N GLY A 7 4.99 -16.01 17.33
CA GLY A 7 5.41 -14.79 16.62
C GLY A 7 4.50 -13.61 16.94
N PRO A 8 4.89 -12.37 16.58
CA PRO A 8 4.15 -11.17 16.98
C PRO A 8 2.67 -11.31 16.61
N ARG A 9 1.80 -11.41 17.63
CA ARG A 9 0.36 -11.60 17.46
C ARG A 9 -0.21 -10.41 16.71
N ASP A 10 -0.82 -10.70 15.57
CA ASP A 10 -1.47 -9.73 14.70
C ASP A 10 -2.98 -9.99 14.66
N VAL A 11 -3.72 -9.21 15.44
CA VAL A 11 -5.14 -9.44 15.71
C VAL A 11 -5.91 -8.14 15.55
N LEU A 12 -7.09 -8.23 14.94
CA LEU A 12 -7.97 -7.11 14.64
C LEU A 12 -9.34 -7.30 15.28
N LEU A 13 -9.77 -6.27 16.01
CA LEU A 13 -11.10 -6.15 16.61
C LEU A 13 -11.94 -5.13 15.83
N VAL A 14 -13.12 -5.54 15.40
CA VAL A 14 -14.10 -4.66 14.73
C VAL A 14 -14.81 -3.79 15.78
N GLN A 15 -14.92 -2.49 15.50
CA GLN A 15 -15.57 -1.51 16.40
C GLN A 15 -16.89 -0.97 15.85
N GLY A 16 -17.07 -0.97 14.53
CA GLY A 16 -18.27 -0.43 13.88
C GLY A 16 -17.97 0.22 12.53
N PRO A 17 -18.92 0.94 11.92
CA PRO A 17 -18.71 1.62 10.65
C PRO A 17 -17.66 2.73 10.75
N ALA A 18 -16.94 2.96 9.65
CA ALA A 18 -16.06 4.12 9.50
C ALA A 18 -16.88 5.43 9.41
N PRO A 19 -16.30 6.59 9.73
CA PRO A 19 -17.03 7.88 9.72
C PRO A 19 -17.64 8.26 8.36
N ASP A 20 -17.04 7.81 7.26
CA ASP A 20 -17.53 8.04 5.90
C ASP A 20 -18.51 6.96 5.41
N GLY A 21 -18.79 5.95 6.22
CA GLY A 21 -19.67 4.83 5.89
C GLY A 21 -19.10 3.84 4.85
N GLN A 22 -17.88 4.06 4.35
CA GLN A 22 -17.28 3.24 3.28
C GLN A 22 -16.35 2.12 3.77
N GLY A 23 -16.38 1.84 5.07
CA GLY A 23 -15.53 0.83 5.68
C GLY A 23 -15.88 0.57 7.12
N THR A 24 -14.98 -0.11 7.81
CA THR A 24 -15.15 -0.53 9.20
C THR A 24 -14.00 0.01 10.03
N ARG A 25 -14.32 0.68 11.14
CA ARG A 25 -13.34 1.10 12.13
C ARG A 25 -12.87 -0.11 12.91
N VAL A 26 -11.56 -0.20 13.11
CA VAL A 26 -10.91 -1.35 13.74
C VAL A 26 -9.87 -0.90 14.76
N LEU A 27 -9.63 -1.79 15.72
CA LEU A 27 -8.48 -1.73 16.62
C LEU A 27 -7.60 -2.94 16.30
N ARG A 28 -6.34 -2.73 15.97
CA ARG A 28 -5.39 -3.80 15.62
C ARG A 28 -4.26 -3.84 16.62
N GLN A 29 -3.92 -5.02 17.09
CA GLN A 29 -2.70 -5.28 17.85
C GLN A 29 -1.68 -5.90 16.91
N ARG A 30 -0.48 -5.30 16.79
CA ARG A 30 0.65 -5.82 16.01
C ARG A 30 1.95 -5.33 16.64
N GLU A 31 2.99 -6.17 16.64
CA GLU A 31 4.34 -5.78 17.12
C GLU A 31 4.33 -5.13 18.52
N GLY A 32 3.42 -5.58 19.40
CA GLY A 32 3.25 -5.02 20.75
C GLY A 32 2.62 -3.63 20.81
N ARG A 33 2.10 -3.11 19.69
CA ARG A 33 1.41 -1.82 19.58
C ARG A 33 -0.07 -2.01 19.27
N LEU A 34 -0.87 -1.06 19.72
CA LEU A 34 -2.28 -0.93 19.35
C LEU A 34 -2.44 0.22 18.36
N GLU A 35 -3.07 -0.08 17.23
CA GLU A 35 -3.33 0.87 16.16
C GLU A 35 -4.83 1.00 15.94
N ILE A 36 -5.31 2.24 15.77
CA ILE A 36 -6.68 2.52 15.38
C ILE A 36 -6.66 2.79 13.88
N GLY A 37 -7.50 2.07 13.13
CA GLY A 37 -7.54 2.17 11.68
C GLY A 37 -8.93 1.96 11.11
N CYS A 38 -8.98 1.91 9.79
CA CYS A 38 -10.18 1.54 9.04
C CYS A 38 -9.80 0.51 7.98
N ILE A 39 -10.58 -0.57 7.89
CA ILE A 39 -10.50 -1.51 6.76
C ILE A 39 -11.56 -1.14 5.73
N ARG A 40 -11.22 -1.30 4.45
CA ARG A 40 -12.14 -1.08 3.32
C ARG A 40 -12.09 -2.28 2.38
N PRO A 41 -13.22 -2.61 1.71
CA PRO A 41 -13.21 -3.60 0.64
C PRO A 41 -12.25 -3.18 -0.48
N VAL A 42 -11.58 -4.16 -1.07
CA VAL A 42 -10.68 -3.93 -2.20
C VAL A 42 -11.51 -3.76 -3.48
N VAL A 43 -11.20 -2.73 -4.26
CA VAL A 43 -11.86 -2.44 -5.53
C VAL A 43 -10.84 -2.55 -6.66
N SER A 44 -11.14 -3.34 -7.68
CA SER A 44 -10.27 -3.50 -8.85
C SER A 44 -10.06 -2.17 -9.56
N GLY A 45 -8.81 -1.88 -9.92
CA GLY A 45 -8.42 -0.62 -10.57
C GLY A 45 -8.22 0.57 -9.62
N GLN A 46 -8.58 0.45 -8.33
CA GLN A 46 -8.32 1.48 -7.34
C GLN A 46 -6.98 1.25 -6.64
N ALA A 47 -6.22 2.33 -6.42
CA ALA A 47 -4.96 2.25 -5.69
C ALA A 47 -5.18 1.90 -4.21
N LEU A 48 -4.30 1.06 -3.66
CA LEU A 48 -4.26 0.76 -2.23
C LEU A 48 -3.57 1.90 -1.48
N THR A 49 -4.24 2.43 -0.45
CA THR A 49 -3.70 3.50 0.41
C THR A 49 -2.94 2.98 1.63
N GLY A 50 -2.96 1.66 1.88
CA GLY A 50 -2.33 1.01 3.02
C GLY A 50 -1.99 -0.45 2.72
N GLU A 51 -2.13 -1.31 3.74
CA GLU A 51 -1.87 -2.74 3.62
C GLU A 51 -3.06 -3.48 2.99
N LEU A 52 -2.78 -4.50 2.18
CA LEU A 52 -3.76 -5.51 1.82
C LEU A 52 -3.69 -6.64 2.83
N VAL A 53 -4.78 -6.86 3.54
CA VAL A 53 -4.87 -7.89 4.57
C VAL A 53 -5.95 -8.91 4.27
N ARG A 54 -5.70 -10.14 4.67
CA ARG A 54 -6.67 -11.21 4.77
C ARG A 54 -7.06 -11.38 6.23
N LEU A 55 -8.37 -11.42 6.49
CA LEU A 55 -8.93 -11.61 7.81
C LEU A 55 -9.45 -13.05 7.96
N SER A 56 -9.05 -13.73 9.03
CA SER A 56 -9.57 -15.04 9.40
C SER A 56 -10.39 -14.89 10.68
N PRO A 57 -11.70 -15.18 10.67
CA PRO A 57 -12.54 -15.05 11.85
C PRO A 57 -12.14 -16.07 12.91
N ARG A 58 -12.19 -15.66 14.18
CA ARG A 58 -12.05 -16.57 15.31
C ARG A 58 -13.43 -17.08 15.77
N PRO A 59 -13.70 -18.40 15.69
CA PRO A 59 -15.02 -18.95 15.99
C PRO A 59 -15.55 -18.58 17.38
N GLU A 60 -14.67 -18.50 18.37
CA GLU A 60 -14.98 -18.16 19.75
C GLU A 60 -15.31 -16.68 19.96
N LEU A 61 -14.86 -15.79 19.07
CA LEU A 61 -14.98 -14.33 19.22
C LEU A 61 -15.33 -13.71 17.86
N PRO A 62 -16.62 -13.60 17.50
CA PRO A 62 -17.07 -13.18 16.16
C PRO A 62 -16.61 -11.79 15.71
N ALA A 63 -16.25 -10.91 16.65
CA ALA A 63 -15.75 -9.57 16.36
C ALA A 63 -14.22 -9.51 16.19
N LEU A 64 -13.52 -10.62 16.44
CA LEU A 64 -12.07 -10.73 16.47
C LEU A 64 -11.55 -11.57 15.29
N PHE A 65 -10.51 -11.07 14.63
CA PHE A 65 -9.96 -11.64 13.42
C PHE A 65 -8.45 -11.73 13.51
N ASP A 66 -7.89 -12.84 13.06
CA ASP A 66 -6.46 -12.94 12.77
C ASP A 66 -6.15 -12.24 11.45
N VAL A 67 -5.07 -11.48 11.44
CA VAL A 67 -4.67 -10.67 10.29
C VAL A 67 -3.46 -11.33 9.63
N LYS A 68 -3.57 -11.55 8.32
CA LYS A 68 -2.42 -11.88 7.48
C LYS A 68 -2.22 -10.77 6.46
N VAL A 69 -1.05 -10.13 6.46
CA VAL A 69 -0.68 -9.14 5.45
C VAL A 69 -0.27 -9.88 4.17
N GLU A 70 -1.01 -9.65 3.08
CA GLU A 70 -0.68 -10.17 1.74
C GLU A 70 0.16 -9.15 0.96
N VAL A 71 -0.05 -7.85 1.18
CA VAL A 71 0.75 -6.78 0.59
C VAL A 71 1.02 -5.69 1.64
N ALA A 72 2.28 -5.37 1.86
CA ALA A 72 2.70 -4.31 2.77
C ALA A 72 2.34 -2.91 2.22
N ALA A 73 2.19 -1.94 3.11
CA ALA A 73 1.86 -0.57 2.72
C ALA A 73 2.98 0.03 1.84
N PRO A 74 2.62 0.84 0.82
CA PRO A 74 3.61 1.56 0.02
C PRO A 74 4.49 2.45 0.91
N GLY A 75 5.80 2.19 0.93
CA GLY A 75 6.77 2.93 1.74
C GLY A 75 7.00 2.40 3.17
N ALA A 76 6.40 1.27 3.54
CA ALA A 76 6.74 0.58 4.78
C ALA A 76 8.21 0.14 4.77
N ARG A 77 8.98 0.54 5.79
CA ARG A 77 10.38 0.13 5.97
C ARG A 77 10.40 -1.31 6.53
N PRO A 78 11.27 -2.22 6.05
CA PRO A 78 11.44 -3.54 6.64
C PRO A 78 11.84 -3.45 8.12
N PRO A 79 11.37 -4.37 8.99
CA PRO A 79 11.64 -4.38 10.42
C PRO A 79 13.11 -4.64 10.79
N ASP A 80 13.90 -5.17 9.86
CA ASP A 80 15.33 -5.52 10.00
C ASP A 80 16.29 -4.38 9.61
N ALA A 81 15.76 -3.20 9.28
CA ALA A 81 16.55 -1.98 9.20
C ALA A 81 16.79 -1.44 10.62
N GLY A 82 17.86 -1.93 11.26
CA GLY A 82 18.30 -1.56 12.60
C GLY A 82 18.28 -0.06 12.88
N GLU A 83 18.08 0.24 14.16
CA GLU A 83 17.91 1.57 14.74
C GLU A 83 19.18 2.42 14.60
N ALA A 84 19.39 2.98 13.41
CA ALA A 84 20.38 4.02 13.21
C ALA A 84 19.77 5.35 13.68
N THR A 85 20.09 5.74 14.91
CA THR A 85 20.05 7.15 15.31
C THR A 85 20.95 7.92 14.34
N ALA A 86 20.35 8.58 13.35
CA ALA A 86 21.01 9.55 12.49
C ALA A 86 20.24 10.89 12.59
N PRO A 87 20.95 12.02 12.71
CA PRO A 87 20.33 13.34 12.81
C PRO A 87 19.57 13.67 11.50
N PRO A 88 18.70 14.70 11.49
CA PRO A 88 18.03 15.12 10.26
C PRO A 88 19.10 15.64 9.30
N SER A 89 19.51 14.79 8.36
CA SER A 89 20.51 15.14 7.35
C SER A 89 19.84 15.08 5.99
N GLU A 90 19.67 16.27 5.41
CA GLU A 90 19.11 16.59 4.09
C GLU A 90 19.94 16.06 2.90
N ALA A 91 20.73 15.00 3.09
CA ALA A 91 21.68 14.51 2.10
C ALA A 91 21.63 12.97 2.00
N ARG A 92 20.54 12.45 1.43
CA ARG A 92 20.57 11.12 0.79
C ARG A 92 20.05 11.19 -0.64
N THR A 93 20.62 12.11 -1.40
CA THR A 93 20.58 12.14 -2.86
C THR A 93 21.75 11.29 -3.37
N ALA A 94 21.65 9.97 -3.22
CA ALA A 94 22.56 9.03 -3.89
C ALA A 94 21.70 8.04 -4.69
N GLN A 95 21.79 8.21 -6.01
CA GLN A 95 21.27 7.39 -7.10
C GLN A 95 19.94 6.62 -6.85
N ARG A 96 18.82 7.29 -7.10
CA ARG A 96 17.67 6.64 -7.75
C ARG A 96 17.56 7.14 -9.17
N THR A 97 18.25 6.49 -10.11
CA THR A 97 17.79 6.42 -11.50
C THR A 97 16.54 5.53 -11.45
N HIS A 98 15.32 6.03 -11.36
CA HIS A 98 14.70 6.93 -12.33
C HIS A 98 13.85 8.00 -11.63
N ALA A 99 14.09 9.27 -11.98
CA ALA A 99 13.19 10.37 -11.68
C ALA A 99 11.98 10.31 -12.63
N GLY A 100 10.90 9.70 -12.17
CA GLY A 100 9.61 9.71 -12.84
C GLY A 100 8.55 8.97 -12.02
N PRO A 101 7.27 9.37 -12.11
CA PRO A 101 6.19 8.62 -11.49
C PRO A 101 6.16 7.18 -12.03
N ALA A 102 5.61 6.25 -11.25
CA ALA A 102 5.46 4.86 -11.63
C ALA A 102 4.85 4.77 -13.06
N ARG A 103 5.56 4.13 -13.99
CA ARG A 103 5.09 4.00 -15.38
C ARG A 103 3.98 2.95 -15.44
N VAL A 104 2.73 3.37 -15.23
CA VAL A 104 1.53 2.53 -15.40
C VAL A 104 0.99 2.63 -16.85
N SER A 105 1.87 2.82 -17.83
CA SER A 105 1.48 2.92 -19.23
C SER A 105 1.57 1.54 -19.86
N THR A 106 0.42 0.88 -20.05
CA THR A 106 0.36 -0.20 -21.04
C THR A 106 0.74 0.36 -22.42
N PRO A 107 1.25 -0.46 -23.35
CA PRO A 107 1.62 0.02 -24.70
C PRO A 107 0.48 0.81 -25.37
N HIS A 108 -0.75 0.32 -25.23
CA HIS A 108 -1.95 0.95 -25.79
C HIS A 108 -2.28 2.32 -25.19
N PHE A 109 -2.07 2.51 -23.88
CA PHE A 109 -2.25 3.82 -23.24
C PHE A 109 -1.22 4.83 -23.76
N ARG A 110 0.03 4.40 -24.01
CA ARG A 110 1.07 5.28 -24.56
C ARG A 110 0.78 5.66 -26.02
N GLU A 111 0.32 4.72 -26.84
CA GLU A 111 -0.09 4.98 -28.22
C GLU A 111 -1.18 6.05 -28.32
N GLY A 112 -2.23 5.96 -27.49
CA GLY A 112 -3.29 6.97 -27.45
C GLY A 112 -2.80 8.34 -26.97
N TRP A 113 -1.89 8.37 -26.00
CA TRP A 113 -1.29 9.62 -25.51
C TRP A 113 -0.40 10.28 -26.56
N ASP A 114 0.45 9.50 -27.24
CA ASP A 114 1.33 10.00 -28.30
C ASP A 114 0.53 10.49 -29.53
N ALA A 115 -0.63 9.90 -29.80
CA ALA A 115 -1.51 10.38 -30.88
C ALA A 115 -2.08 11.78 -30.63
N ILE A 116 -2.39 12.12 -29.38
CA ILE A 116 -3.04 13.39 -29.01
C ILE A 116 -2.01 14.46 -28.64
N TRP A 117 -0.98 14.09 -27.88
CA TRP A 117 0.00 15.02 -27.29
C TRP A 117 1.44 14.75 -27.74
N GLY A 118 1.69 13.68 -28.49
CA GLY A 118 3.01 13.38 -29.02
C GLY A 118 3.42 14.42 -30.06
N LYS A 119 4.68 14.86 -29.99
CA LYS A 119 5.22 15.80 -30.97
C LYS A 119 5.41 15.06 -32.28
N LYS A 120 4.63 15.41 -33.32
CA LYS A 120 4.84 14.89 -34.67
C LYS A 120 6.27 15.17 -35.12
N THR A 121 7.04 14.12 -35.33
CA THR A 121 8.38 14.23 -35.90
C THR A 121 8.29 14.66 -37.36
N VAL A 122 9.33 15.34 -37.85
CA VAL A 122 9.40 15.93 -39.19
C VAL A 122 9.15 14.91 -40.33
N ALA A 123 9.35 13.61 -40.07
CA ALA A 123 9.05 12.54 -41.02
C ALA A 123 7.55 12.46 -41.39
N ASP A 124 6.63 12.64 -40.44
CA ASP A 124 5.17 12.62 -40.71
C ASP A 124 4.72 13.82 -41.55
N ARG A 125 5.47 14.93 -41.51
CA ARG A 125 5.14 16.14 -42.27
C ARG A 125 5.44 15.99 -43.78
N ARG A 126 6.23 14.99 -44.18
CA ARG A 126 6.57 14.74 -45.59
C ARG A 126 5.64 13.78 -46.33
N MET A 127 4.71 13.13 -45.63
CA MET A 127 3.72 12.22 -46.24
C MET A 127 2.37 12.91 -46.53
N LEU A 128 2.25 14.21 -46.25
CA LEU A 128 1.01 14.97 -46.43
C LEU A 128 1.10 16.05 -47.52
N ASN A 129 2.10 15.97 -48.40
CA ASN A 129 2.21 16.80 -49.61
C ASN A 129 2.12 15.91 -50.86
#